data_AF-A0AA46AIZ4-F1
#
_entry.id   AF-A0AA46AIZ4-F1
#
_cell.length_a   1.000
_cell.length_b   1.000
_cell.length_c   1.000
_cell.angle_alpha   90.00
_cell.angle_beta   90.00
_cell.angle_gamma   90.00
#
_symmetry.space_group_name_H-M   'P 1'
#
loop_
_entity.id
_entity.type
_entity.pdbx_description
1 polymer ?
#
loop_
_entity_poly.entity_id
_entity_poly.type
_entity_poly.pdbx_seq_one_letter_code
_entity_poly.pdbx_strand_id
1 'polypeptide(L)'
;MNKNMKRIISMVVVMGFVIGLLVGGTQVFAEAKVPPGQARKEAVSQLQQQAATQQQEQENENDEKFREYGPGGGLPPGLRGKGTPPGLLKQGFTLPPGLMEKEELPPGIQMRFSETLQWQHHWGPEGEPGEDYTVAEAVSQTTLMQALADEKIDVIKLTEGIVLSEPLVVNREVWLDGNGQALVAGADYDGWMIRVEAAGVLYMKNAVLDGFGEEEEHLAGLIKVAIEGIANFTGNDFRNAPLGILVLVETEEDWNEVDHAAILKYNRFHQVDEPVAYELVP
;
A
#
# COMPACT_ATOMS: atom_id res chain seq x y z
N MET A 1 -28.66 -3.43 -42.14
CA MET A 1 -27.24 -3.75 -41.85
C MET A 1 -27.16 -4.26 -40.41
N ASN A 2 -26.75 -5.51 -40.21
CA ASN A 2 -26.83 -6.18 -38.91
C ASN A 2 -25.94 -5.49 -37.86
N LYS A 3 -26.40 -5.40 -36.60
CA LYS A 3 -25.73 -4.61 -35.53
C LYS A 3 -24.29 -5.09 -35.29
N ASN A 4 -24.04 -6.38 -35.51
CA ASN A 4 -22.72 -7.00 -35.39
C ASN A 4 -21.76 -6.59 -36.53
N MET A 5 -22.29 -6.24 -37.72
CA MET A 5 -21.47 -5.83 -38.85
C MET A 5 -21.00 -4.37 -38.74
N LYS A 6 -21.72 -3.52 -37.98
CA LYS A 6 -21.27 -2.15 -37.68
C LYS A 6 -20.10 -2.11 -36.69
N ARG A 7 -20.03 -3.06 -35.74
CA ARG A 7 -18.95 -3.13 -34.74
C ARG A 7 -17.61 -3.55 -35.36
N ILE A 8 -17.62 -4.52 -36.27
CA ILE A 8 -16.40 -4.99 -36.94
C ILE A 8 -15.78 -3.90 -37.82
N ILE A 9 -16.61 -3.15 -38.55
CA ILE A 9 -16.14 -2.05 -39.42
C ILE A 9 -15.58 -0.89 -38.58
N SER A 10 -16.19 -0.59 -37.42
CA SER A 10 -15.67 0.46 -36.52
C SER A 10 -14.29 0.12 -35.94
N MET A 11 -14.04 -1.15 -35.64
CA MET A 11 -12.78 -1.57 -35.00
C MET A 11 -11.60 -1.55 -35.98
N VAL A 12 -11.82 -1.92 -37.25
CA VAL A 12 -10.78 -1.90 -38.30
C VAL A 12 -10.35 -0.47 -38.66
N VAL A 13 -11.26 0.51 -38.61
CA VAL A 13 -10.94 1.91 -38.92
C VAL A 13 -10.10 2.58 -37.81
N VAL A 14 -10.37 2.26 -36.54
CA VAL A 14 -9.58 2.80 -35.41
C VAL A 14 -8.17 2.23 -35.40
N MET A 15 -8.00 0.94 -35.70
CA MET A 15 -6.68 0.30 -35.71
C MET A 15 -5.79 0.77 -36.88
N GLY A 16 -6.39 1.16 -38.02
CA GLY A 16 -5.66 1.78 -39.13
C GLY A 16 -5.16 3.19 -38.84
N PHE A 17 -5.82 3.94 -37.94
CA PHE A 17 -5.45 5.33 -37.65
C PHE A 17 -4.26 5.44 -36.68
N VAL A 18 -4.08 4.46 -35.79
CA VAL A 18 -2.95 4.43 -34.83
C VAL A 18 -1.62 4.14 -35.53
N ILE A 19 -1.61 3.34 -36.60
CA ILE A 19 -0.38 3.02 -37.34
C ILE A 19 0.07 4.20 -38.23
N GLY A 20 -0.83 5.11 -38.63
CA GLY A 20 -0.52 6.27 -39.46
C GLY A 20 0.23 7.41 -38.74
N LEU A 21 0.15 7.50 -37.41
CA LEU A 21 0.77 8.58 -36.64
C LEU A 21 2.26 8.35 -36.29
N LEU A 22 2.81 7.18 -36.56
CA LEU A 22 4.21 6.85 -36.25
C LEU A 22 5.23 7.26 -37.34
N VAL A 23 4.79 7.79 -38.50
CA VAL A 23 5.69 7.99 -39.66
C VAL A 23 5.88 9.47 -40.08
N GLY A 24 5.21 10.44 -39.44
CA GLY A 24 5.20 11.83 -39.94
C GLY A 24 5.72 12.87 -38.94
N GLY A 25 7.04 13.11 -38.88
CA GLY A 25 7.56 14.20 -38.05
C GLY A 25 9.07 14.43 -38.05
N THR A 26 9.71 14.60 -39.21
CA THR A 26 11.08 15.15 -39.24
C THR A 26 11.03 16.67 -39.09
N GLN A 27 11.22 17.18 -37.87
CA GLN A 27 11.44 18.61 -37.66
C GLN A 27 12.90 18.97 -37.97
N VAL A 28 13.08 19.97 -38.83
CA VAL A 28 14.38 20.55 -39.17
C VAL A 28 14.73 21.58 -38.11
N PHE A 29 15.63 21.23 -37.19
CA PHE A 29 16.20 22.18 -36.23
C PHE A 29 17.37 22.92 -36.87
N ALA A 30 17.25 24.24 -36.97
CA ALA A 30 18.35 25.12 -37.31
C ALA A 30 19.37 25.13 -36.16
N GLU A 31 20.60 24.71 -36.47
CA GLU A 31 21.69 24.52 -35.52
C GLU A 31 22.32 25.88 -35.15
N ALA A 32 21.84 26.50 -34.06
CA ALA A 32 22.54 27.61 -33.44
C ALA A 32 23.82 27.10 -32.78
N LYS A 33 24.98 27.50 -33.31
CA LYS A 33 26.31 27.05 -32.88
C LYS A 33 26.67 27.65 -31.51
N VAL A 34 26.18 27.05 -30.44
CA VAL A 34 26.56 27.39 -29.05
C VAL A 34 27.76 26.53 -28.63
N PRO A 35 28.80 27.10 -28.00
CA PRO A 35 30.00 26.36 -27.59
C PRO A 35 29.68 25.17 -26.67
N PRO A 36 30.25 23.98 -26.90
CA PRO A 36 29.96 22.78 -26.12
C PRO A 36 30.55 22.95 -24.71
N GLY A 37 29.67 23.23 -23.74
CA GLY A 37 30.04 23.33 -22.32
C GLY A 37 29.22 24.32 -21.50
N GLN A 38 28.65 25.35 -22.13
CA GLN A 38 27.84 26.37 -21.45
C GLN A 38 26.33 26.07 -21.49
N ALA A 39 25.80 25.59 -22.62
CA ALA A 39 24.37 25.27 -22.78
C ALA A 39 23.86 24.20 -21.79
N ARG A 40 24.70 23.21 -21.43
CA ARG A 40 24.31 22.16 -20.46
C ARG A 40 24.19 22.68 -19.02
N LYS A 41 24.96 23.69 -18.63
CA LYS A 41 24.94 24.20 -17.25
C LYS A 41 23.74 25.09 -17.01
N GLU A 42 23.36 25.90 -17.99
CA GLU A 42 22.19 26.78 -17.89
C GLU A 42 20.87 25.98 -17.97
N ALA A 43 20.79 24.97 -18.86
CA ALA A 43 19.61 24.12 -18.95
C ALA A 43 19.36 23.30 -17.68
N VAL A 44 20.42 22.75 -17.05
CA VAL A 44 20.28 21.98 -15.80
C VAL A 44 19.89 22.89 -14.62
N SER A 45 20.42 24.12 -14.58
CA SER A 45 20.06 25.11 -13.55
C SER A 45 18.59 25.54 -13.64
N GLN A 46 18.09 25.80 -14.85
CA GLN A 46 16.67 26.17 -15.04
C GLN A 46 15.71 25.01 -14.74
N LEU A 47 16.06 23.78 -15.12
CA LEU A 47 15.27 22.59 -14.78
C LEU A 47 15.22 22.34 -13.28
N GLN A 48 16.34 22.52 -12.56
CA GLN A 48 16.37 22.41 -11.10
C GLN A 48 15.55 23.50 -10.42
N GLN A 49 15.58 24.73 -10.92
CA GLN A 49 14.75 25.81 -10.40
C GLN A 49 13.26 25.56 -10.63
N GLN A 50 12.87 25.10 -11.83
CA GLN A 50 11.47 24.74 -12.13
C GLN A 50 10.99 23.56 -11.29
N ALA A 51 11.81 22.53 -11.10
CA ALA A 51 11.47 21.40 -10.23
C ALA A 51 11.31 21.82 -8.76
N ALA A 52 12.15 22.72 -8.27
CA ALA A 52 12.04 23.26 -6.92
C ALA A 52 10.78 24.12 -6.73
N THR A 53 10.39 24.92 -7.73
CA THR A 53 9.15 25.70 -7.68
C THR A 53 7.91 24.82 -7.74
N GLN A 54 7.90 23.77 -8.58
CA GLN A 54 6.79 22.80 -8.63
C GLN A 54 6.64 22.00 -7.33
N GLN A 55 7.75 21.63 -6.69
CA GLN A 55 7.71 21.00 -5.36
C GLN A 55 7.15 21.96 -4.30
N GLN A 56 7.52 23.24 -4.32
CA GLN A 56 6.97 24.24 -3.41
C GLN A 56 5.47 24.50 -3.63
N GLU A 57 5.00 24.52 -4.88
CA GLU A 57 3.58 24.67 -5.19
C GLU A 57 2.76 23.45 -4.76
N GLN A 58 3.28 22.23 -4.96
CA GLN A 58 2.66 21.00 -4.46
C GLN A 58 2.63 20.93 -2.93
N GLU A 59 3.69 21.38 -2.24
CA GLU A 59 3.71 21.46 -0.77
C GLU A 59 2.67 22.46 -0.26
N ASN A 60 2.52 23.61 -0.91
CA ASN A 60 1.53 24.62 -0.54
C ASN A 60 0.07 24.17 -0.82
N GLU A 61 -0.18 23.49 -1.94
CA GLU A 61 -1.52 22.92 -2.25
C GLU A 61 -1.91 21.81 -1.26
N ASN A 62 -0.94 20.99 -0.83
CA ASN A 62 -1.17 19.97 0.20
C ASN A 62 -1.45 20.62 1.56
N ASP A 63 -0.75 21.70 1.93
CA ASP A 63 -1.00 22.46 3.16
C ASP A 63 -2.36 23.19 3.16
N GLU A 64 -2.85 23.65 2.00
CA GLU A 64 -4.20 24.22 1.87
C GLU A 64 -5.29 23.15 1.93
N LYS A 65 -5.11 22.00 1.25
CA LYS A 65 -6.03 20.85 1.41
C LYS A 65 -6.07 20.34 2.85
N PHE A 66 -4.97 20.37 3.58
CA PHE A 66 -4.90 19.95 4.99
C PHE A 66 -5.68 20.89 5.94
N ARG A 67 -5.91 22.15 5.54
CA ARG A 67 -6.73 23.10 6.31
C ARG A 67 -8.24 22.88 6.15
N GLU A 68 -8.67 22.17 5.12
CA GLU A 68 -10.09 22.03 4.75
C GLU A 68 -10.76 20.77 5.34
N TYR A 69 -9.99 19.76 5.76
CA TYR A 69 -10.51 18.46 6.22
C TYR A 69 -10.31 18.18 7.72
N GLY A 70 -10.69 19.12 8.58
CA GLY A 70 -10.77 18.88 10.02
C GLY A 70 -12.03 19.49 10.62
N PRO A 71 -12.95 18.72 11.23
CA PRO A 71 -14.12 19.29 11.89
C PRO A 71 -13.67 19.99 13.19
N GLY A 72 -13.59 21.32 13.15
CA GLY A 72 -13.78 22.17 14.34
C GLY A 72 -12.65 22.29 15.37
N GLY A 73 -11.40 21.91 15.08
CA GLY A 73 -10.30 21.94 16.05
C GLY A 73 -9.11 22.83 15.65
N GLY A 74 -9.26 24.16 15.67
CA GLY A 74 -8.14 25.05 15.39
C GLY A 74 -6.99 24.83 16.40
N LEU A 75 -5.82 24.38 15.92
CA LEU A 75 -4.61 24.20 16.74
C LEU A 75 -4.36 25.46 17.61
N PRO A 76 -3.92 25.31 18.88
CA PRO A 76 -3.58 26.43 19.75
C PRO A 76 -2.60 27.40 19.08
N PRO A 77 -2.63 28.71 19.40
CA PRO A 77 -1.81 29.72 18.71
C PRO A 77 -0.31 29.40 18.59
N GLY A 78 0.27 28.65 19.54
CA GLY A 78 1.67 28.23 19.52
C GLY A 78 2.02 27.00 18.66
N LEU A 79 1.01 26.35 18.07
CA LEU A 79 1.15 25.14 17.25
C LEU A 79 0.73 25.35 15.78
N ARG A 80 0.09 26.49 15.47
CA ARG A 80 -0.23 26.89 14.11
C ARG A 80 1.06 27.15 13.31
N GLY A 81 1.18 26.55 12.12
CA GLY A 81 2.33 26.74 11.23
C GLY A 81 3.57 25.90 11.54
N LYS A 82 3.51 25.04 12.57
CA LYS A 82 4.51 23.99 12.77
C LYS A 82 3.92 22.66 12.32
N GLY A 83 3.87 22.45 11.01
CA GLY A 83 3.41 21.22 10.38
C GLY A 83 4.07 19.97 10.97
N THR A 84 3.57 18.80 10.59
CA THR A 84 4.16 17.51 10.97
C THR A 84 5.66 17.56 10.67
N PRO A 85 6.55 17.40 11.67
CA PRO A 85 7.99 17.52 11.45
C PRO A 85 8.44 16.62 10.29
N PRO A 86 9.28 17.09 9.36
CA PRO A 86 9.63 16.34 8.14
C PRO A 86 10.28 14.97 8.40
N GLY A 87 10.75 14.70 9.62
CA GLY A 87 11.24 13.38 10.04
C GLY A 87 10.13 12.34 10.30
N LEU A 88 8.91 12.77 10.62
CA LEU A 88 7.78 11.88 10.91
C LEU A 88 7.16 11.29 9.64
N LEU A 89 7.14 12.04 8.55
CA LEU A 89 6.70 11.55 7.24
C LEU A 89 7.63 10.44 6.71
N LYS A 90 8.91 10.42 7.11
CA LYS A 90 9.92 9.47 6.63
C LYS A 90 10.07 8.22 7.48
N GLN A 91 9.72 8.26 8.77
CA GLN A 91 9.90 7.13 9.70
C GLN A 91 8.69 6.19 9.80
N GLY A 92 7.61 6.48 9.09
CA GLY A 92 6.33 5.84 9.35
C GLY A 92 5.71 6.34 10.66
N PHE A 93 4.43 6.04 10.85
CA PHE A 93 3.61 6.49 11.97
C PHE A 93 3.97 5.80 13.31
N THR A 94 5.25 5.70 13.63
CA THR A 94 5.74 5.22 14.93
C THR A 94 6.17 6.40 15.78
N LEU A 95 5.75 6.42 17.05
CA LEU A 95 6.27 7.37 18.02
C LEU A 95 7.81 7.23 18.10
N PRO A 96 8.56 8.34 18.21
CA PRO A 96 10.00 8.29 18.40
C PRO A 96 10.40 7.35 19.54
N PRO A 97 11.53 6.62 19.43
CA PRO A 97 12.05 5.81 20.51
C PRO A 97 12.21 6.68 21.78
N GLY A 98 11.55 6.29 22.88
CA GLY A 98 11.43 7.06 24.14
C GLY A 98 10.07 7.72 24.38
N LEU A 99 9.19 7.78 23.37
CA LEU A 99 7.77 8.17 23.52
C LEU A 99 6.82 6.97 23.45
N MET A 100 7.25 5.84 22.89
CA MET A 100 6.45 4.61 22.81
C MET A 100 6.09 4.01 24.18
N GLU A 101 6.93 4.21 25.19
CA GLU A 101 6.75 3.61 26.53
C GLU A 101 6.01 4.52 27.52
N LYS A 102 5.59 5.72 27.09
CA LYS A 102 4.92 6.67 27.98
C LYS A 102 3.41 6.46 27.91
N GLU A 103 2.82 6.09 29.04
CA GLU A 103 1.36 5.99 29.21
C GLU A 103 0.66 7.33 28.95
N GLU A 104 1.32 8.45 29.24
CA GLU A 104 0.76 9.78 29.02
C GLU A 104 1.78 10.68 28.29
N LEU A 105 1.46 11.01 27.03
CA LEU A 105 2.23 11.97 26.25
C LEU A 105 1.84 13.41 26.63
N PRO A 106 2.74 14.41 26.58
CA PRO A 106 2.35 15.80 26.79
C PRO A 106 1.28 16.25 25.78
N PRO A 107 0.34 17.14 26.13
CA PRO A 107 -0.80 17.51 25.28
C PRO A 107 -0.41 17.97 23.86
N GLY A 108 0.71 18.68 23.72
CA GLY A 108 1.22 19.12 22.42
C GLY A 108 1.77 18.00 21.53
N ILE A 109 2.19 16.88 22.13
CA ILE A 109 2.57 15.65 21.41
C ILE A 109 1.31 14.85 21.11
N GLN A 110 0.41 14.65 22.08
CA GLN A 110 -0.86 13.97 21.83
C GLN A 110 -1.62 14.56 20.65
N MET A 111 -1.70 15.90 20.52
CA MET A 111 -2.38 16.51 19.36
C MET A 111 -1.63 16.36 18.03
N ARG A 112 -0.31 16.21 18.04
CA ARG A 112 0.48 15.97 16.80
C ARG A 112 0.39 14.52 16.34
N PHE A 113 0.16 13.63 17.30
CA PHE A 113 0.07 12.19 17.10
C PHE A 113 -1.35 11.68 17.32
N SER A 114 -2.37 12.54 17.37
CA SER A 114 -3.73 12.13 17.78
C SER A 114 -4.33 11.15 16.80
N GLU A 115 -4.11 11.36 15.50
CA GLU A 115 -4.45 10.39 14.47
C GLU A 115 -3.68 9.08 14.68
N THR A 116 -2.37 9.17 14.92
CA THR A 116 -1.51 7.99 15.13
C THR A 116 -1.93 7.16 16.35
N LEU A 117 -2.29 7.84 17.43
CA LEU A 117 -2.74 7.27 18.69
C LEU A 117 -4.15 6.69 18.54
N GLN A 118 -5.07 7.35 17.83
CA GLN A 118 -6.41 6.83 17.55
C GLN A 118 -6.35 5.50 16.78
N TRP A 119 -5.43 5.38 15.82
CA TRP A 119 -5.20 4.14 15.07
C TRP A 119 -4.48 3.08 15.92
N GLN A 120 -3.55 3.47 16.79
CA GLN A 120 -2.95 2.54 17.77
C GLN A 120 -3.99 1.94 18.73
N HIS A 121 -5.05 2.69 19.06
CA HIS A 121 -6.11 2.28 19.98
C HIS A 121 -7.21 1.40 19.35
N HIS A 122 -7.27 1.25 18.01
CA HIS A 122 -8.28 0.43 17.31
C HIS A 122 -7.70 -0.86 16.72
N TRP A 123 -6.61 -1.39 17.28
CA TRP A 123 -6.09 -2.70 16.86
C TRP A 123 -6.52 -3.82 17.81
N GLY A 124 -7.13 -4.87 17.25
CA GLY A 124 -7.67 -6.01 17.97
C GLY A 124 -9.18 -6.11 17.75
N PRO A 125 -9.78 -7.30 18.00
CA PRO A 125 -11.22 -7.49 17.82
C PRO A 125 -12.00 -6.41 18.56
N GLU A 126 -13.07 -5.91 17.92
CA GLU A 126 -13.98 -4.93 18.52
C GLU A 126 -14.77 -5.60 19.65
N GLY A 127 -14.16 -5.67 20.84
CA GLY A 127 -14.80 -6.18 22.05
C GLY A 127 -15.06 -5.06 23.06
N GLU A 128 -16.11 -5.23 23.86
CA GLU A 128 -16.28 -4.39 25.06
C GLU A 128 -15.05 -4.55 25.97
N PRO A 129 -14.65 -3.51 26.73
CA PRO A 129 -13.55 -3.61 27.68
C PRO A 129 -13.81 -4.79 28.65
N GLY A 130 -13.06 -5.87 28.50
CA GLY A 130 -13.22 -7.10 29.28
C GLY A 130 -13.64 -8.36 28.51
N GLU A 131 -13.82 -8.29 27.19
CA GLU A 131 -13.87 -9.51 26.36
C GLU A 131 -12.47 -10.11 26.22
N ASP A 132 -12.33 -11.36 26.66
CA ASP A 132 -11.10 -12.14 26.54
C ASP A 132 -10.99 -12.65 25.09
N TYR A 133 -10.11 -12.06 24.30
CA TYR A 133 -9.70 -12.63 23.02
C TYR A 133 -8.68 -13.74 23.24
N THR A 134 -8.77 -14.81 22.45
CA THR A 134 -7.81 -15.91 22.53
C THR A 134 -6.62 -15.64 21.62
N VAL A 135 -5.42 -15.73 22.19
CA VAL A 135 -4.15 -15.50 21.48
C VAL A 135 -3.42 -16.82 21.23
N ALA A 136 -2.99 -17.06 20.01
CA ALA A 136 -2.02 -18.09 19.66
C ALA A 136 -0.69 -17.49 19.24
N GLU A 137 0.42 -18.14 19.61
CA GLU A 137 1.75 -17.81 19.12
C GLU A 137 2.11 -18.76 17.96
N ALA A 138 2.61 -18.19 16.87
CA ALA A 138 3.12 -18.93 15.73
C ALA A 138 4.65 -18.81 15.65
N VAL A 139 5.32 -19.96 15.68
CA VAL A 139 6.78 -20.13 15.54
C VAL A 139 7.17 -20.80 14.22
N SER A 140 6.19 -21.35 13.50
CA SER A 140 6.39 -22.12 12.28
C SER A 140 5.13 -22.06 11.40
N GLN A 141 5.27 -22.43 10.13
CA GLN A 141 4.13 -22.53 9.20
C GLN A 141 3.05 -23.47 9.74
N THR A 142 3.43 -24.63 10.28
CA THR A 142 2.49 -25.60 10.86
C THR A 142 1.66 -24.99 11.98
N THR A 143 2.30 -24.29 12.93
CA THR A 143 1.58 -23.64 14.05
C THR A 143 0.72 -22.47 13.58
N LEU A 144 1.15 -21.74 12.56
CA LEU A 144 0.38 -20.65 11.96
C LEU A 144 -0.89 -21.18 11.30
N MET A 145 -0.78 -22.24 10.49
CA MET A 145 -1.92 -22.85 9.82
C MET A 145 -2.90 -23.50 10.82
N GLN A 146 -2.38 -24.11 11.89
CA GLN A 146 -3.23 -24.63 12.97
C GLN A 146 -4.01 -23.52 13.66
N ALA A 147 -3.38 -22.38 13.95
CA ALA A 147 -4.05 -21.23 14.56
C ALA A 147 -5.08 -20.60 13.62
N LEU A 148 -4.79 -20.51 12.32
CA LEU A 148 -5.75 -20.05 11.32
C LEU A 148 -6.98 -20.98 11.23
N ALA A 149 -6.78 -22.29 11.38
CA ALA A 149 -7.87 -23.27 11.33
C ALA A 149 -8.69 -23.36 12.64
N ASP A 150 -8.18 -22.91 13.77
CA ASP A 150 -8.89 -22.94 15.06
C ASP A 150 -9.78 -21.70 15.22
N GLU A 151 -11.10 -21.90 15.09
CA GLU A 151 -12.13 -20.86 15.23
C GLU A 151 -12.14 -20.17 16.60
N LYS A 152 -11.48 -20.75 17.61
CA LYS A 152 -11.39 -20.12 18.94
C LYS A 152 -10.29 -19.08 19.04
N ILE A 153 -9.36 -19.04 18.08
CA ILE A 153 -8.21 -18.13 18.11
C ILE A 153 -8.57 -16.84 17.39
N ASP A 154 -8.68 -15.75 18.11
CA ASP A 154 -8.98 -14.44 17.51
C ASP A 154 -7.71 -13.75 17.00
N VAL A 155 -6.62 -13.88 17.77
CA VAL A 155 -5.35 -13.21 17.51
C VAL A 155 -4.22 -14.22 17.33
N ILE A 156 -3.46 -14.08 16.25
CA ILE A 156 -2.25 -14.85 15.98
C ILE A 156 -1.06 -13.90 16.05
N LYS A 157 -0.10 -14.20 16.92
CA LYS A 157 1.14 -13.43 17.05
C LYS A 157 2.32 -14.21 16.49
N LEU A 158 3.03 -13.63 15.53
CA LEU A 158 4.28 -14.19 15.05
C LEU A 158 5.39 -13.97 16.08
N THR A 159 6.12 -15.02 16.39
CA THR A 159 7.26 -14.97 17.33
C THR A 159 8.59 -15.23 16.64
N GLU A 160 8.56 -15.83 15.45
CA GLU A 160 9.71 -16.06 14.58
C GLU A 160 9.34 -15.74 13.12
N GLY A 161 10.35 -15.55 12.27
CA GLY A 161 10.16 -15.50 10.83
C GLY A 161 9.80 -16.89 10.28
N ILE A 162 8.84 -16.94 9.37
CA ILE A 162 8.28 -18.18 8.82
C ILE A 162 8.47 -18.20 7.30
N VAL A 163 9.10 -19.27 6.81
CA VAL A 163 9.10 -19.59 5.37
C VAL A 163 7.84 -20.39 5.06
N LEU A 164 7.09 -19.92 4.07
CA LEU A 164 5.86 -20.54 3.61
C LEU A 164 6.17 -21.47 2.44
N SER A 165 5.57 -22.65 2.45
CA SER A 165 5.61 -23.61 1.34
C SER A 165 4.28 -23.73 0.60
N GLU A 166 3.21 -23.14 1.13
CA GLU A 166 1.88 -23.10 0.53
C GLU A 166 1.10 -21.85 0.99
N PRO A 167 0.02 -21.47 0.26
CA PRO A 167 -0.85 -20.34 0.59
C PRO A 167 -1.42 -20.36 2.01
N LEU A 168 -1.36 -19.22 2.70
CA LEU A 168 -2.14 -18.98 3.91
C LEU A 168 -3.58 -18.63 3.53
N VAL A 169 -4.50 -19.55 3.78
CA VAL A 169 -5.92 -19.35 3.49
C VAL A 169 -6.63 -18.79 4.72
N VAL A 170 -7.26 -17.64 4.57
CA VAL A 170 -8.07 -16.96 5.58
C VAL A 170 -9.52 -17.00 5.14
N ASN A 171 -10.34 -17.75 5.86
CA ASN A 171 -11.76 -17.97 5.56
C ASN A 171 -12.68 -17.65 6.76
N ARG A 172 -12.13 -16.93 7.75
CA ARG A 172 -12.82 -16.41 8.93
C ARG A 172 -12.20 -15.08 9.34
N GLU A 173 -12.77 -14.44 10.35
CA GLU A 173 -12.15 -13.28 10.99
C GLU A 173 -10.92 -13.70 11.80
N VAL A 174 -9.79 -13.00 11.59
CA VAL A 174 -8.55 -13.20 12.34
C VAL A 174 -7.68 -11.95 12.35
N TRP A 175 -7.01 -11.73 13.49
CA TRP A 175 -6.03 -10.68 13.69
C TRP A 175 -4.61 -11.27 13.68
N LEU A 176 -3.82 -10.95 12.67
CA LEU A 176 -2.43 -11.37 12.54
C LEU A 176 -1.46 -10.24 12.97
N ASP A 177 -0.86 -10.39 14.14
CA ASP A 177 0.23 -9.53 14.59
C ASP A 177 1.57 -10.11 14.14
N GLY A 178 2.13 -9.49 13.11
CA GLY A 178 3.44 -9.85 12.58
C GLY A 178 4.58 -9.60 13.56
N ASN A 179 4.43 -8.72 14.55
CA ASN A 179 5.44 -8.46 15.59
C ASN A 179 6.87 -8.25 15.03
N GLY A 180 6.97 -7.59 13.87
CA GLY A 180 8.20 -7.33 13.13
C GLY A 180 8.80 -8.55 12.42
N GLN A 181 8.16 -9.72 12.48
CA GLN A 181 8.62 -10.96 11.86
C GLN A 181 8.25 -11.03 10.38
N ALA A 182 9.01 -11.86 9.65
CA ALA A 182 8.83 -12.06 8.23
C ALA A 182 8.00 -13.31 7.91
N LEU A 183 7.08 -13.18 6.96
CA LEU A 183 6.52 -14.26 6.17
C LEU A 183 7.22 -14.23 4.82
N VAL A 184 7.89 -15.31 4.47
CA VAL A 184 8.73 -15.39 3.26
C VAL A 184 8.22 -16.51 2.37
N ALA A 185 7.99 -16.26 1.08
CA ALA A 185 7.71 -17.34 0.13
C ALA A 185 8.93 -18.26 0.01
N GLY A 186 8.71 -19.57 0.06
CA GLY A 186 9.76 -20.58 -0.14
C GLY A 186 10.17 -20.70 -1.61
N ALA A 187 11.30 -21.36 -1.88
CA ALA A 187 11.89 -21.43 -3.22
C ALA A 187 11.02 -22.11 -4.32
N ASP A 188 10.03 -22.90 -3.90
CA ASP A 188 9.13 -23.64 -4.80
C ASP A 188 7.67 -23.15 -4.62
N TYR A 189 7.49 -21.89 -4.23
CA TYR A 189 6.17 -21.35 -3.92
C TYR A 189 5.36 -21.09 -5.19
N ASP A 190 4.10 -21.47 -5.18
CA ASP A 190 3.18 -21.27 -6.31
C ASP A 190 1.91 -20.57 -5.85
N GLY A 191 1.47 -19.57 -6.62
CA GLY A 191 0.23 -18.84 -6.39
C GLY A 191 0.40 -17.59 -5.51
N TRP A 192 -0.46 -17.43 -4.50
CA TRP A 192 -0.55 -16.21 -3.67
C TRP A 192 -0.11 -16.50 -2.25
N MET A 193 0.70 -15.64 -1.63
CA MET A 193 1.18 -15.90 -0.25
C MET A 193 0.04 -15.99 0.75
N ILE A 194 -0.91 -15.07 0.63
CA ILE A 194 -2.12 -15.00 1.45
C ILE A 194 -3.33 -14.96 0.54
N ARG A 195 -4.33 -15.78 0.85
CA ARG A 195 -5.63 -15.77 0.21
C ARG A 195 -6.71 -15.48 1.26
N VAL A 196 -7.40 -14.37 1.11
CA VAL A 196 -8.58 -14.04 1.89
C VAL A 196 -9.80 -14.46 1.07
N GLU A 197 -10.48 -15.51 1.51
CA GLU A 197 -11.68 -16.04 0.85
C GLU A 197 -12.91 -15.17 1.15
N ALA A 198 -14.04 -15.44 0.50
CA ALA A 198 -15.25 -14.59 0.60
C ALA A 198 -15.78 -14.38 2.03
N ALA A 199 -15.62 -15.38 2.91
CA ALA A 199 -16.00 -15.27 4.34
C ALA A 199 -14.83 -14.80 5.24
N GLY A 200 -13.66 -14.54 4.64
CA GLY A 200 -12.45 -14.18 5.35
C GLY A 200 -12.38 -12.70 5.69
N VAL A 201 -11.97 -12.41 6.93
CA VAL A 201 -11.66 -11.05 7.38
C VAL A 201 -10.27 -11.07 8.00
N LEU A 202 -9.30 -10.47 7.31
CA LEU A 202 -7.92 -10.41 7.77
C LEU A 202 -7.56 -9.01 8.25
N TYR A 203 -7.17 -8.90 9.51
CA TYR A 203 -6.48 -7.72 10.02
C TYR A 203 -5.03 -8.07 10.25
N MET A 204 -4.10 -7.53 9.47
CA MET A 204 -2.67 -7.79 9.63
C MET A 204 -1.85 -6.53 9.92
N LYS A 205 -0.99 -6.60 10.95
CA LYS A 205 -0.06 -5.51 11.28
C LYS A 205 1.38 -5.96 11.44
N ASN A 206 2.28 -5.00 11.26
CA ASN A 206 3.69 -5.11 11.64
C ASN A 206 4.37 -6.41 11.13
N ALA A 207 3.94 -6.95 10.00
CA ALA A 207 4.56 -8.10 9.35
C ALA A 207 5.48 -7.63 8.22
N VAL A 208 6.54 -8.40 7.94
CA VAL A 208 7.26 -8.30 6.67
C VAL A 208 6.72 -9.39 5.76
N LEU A 209 6.20 -9.04 4.58
CA LEU A 209 5.82 -10.02 3.56
C LEU A 209 6.83 -9.92 2.44
N ASP A 210 7.54 -11.02 2.21
CA ASP A 210 8.61 -11.09 1.23
C ASP A 210 8.32 -12.21 0.23
N GLY A 211 8.05 -11.82 -1.01
CA GLY A 211 7.77 -12.77 -2.10
C GLY A 211 8.99 -13.55 -2.59
N PHE A 212 10.19 -13.25 -2.07
CA PHE A 212 11.45 -13.94 -2.38
C PHE A 212 11.86 -13.90 -3.88
N GLY A 213 12.75 -12.98 -4.23
CA GLY A 213 13.79 -13.15 -5.27
C GLY A 213 13.43 -13.03 -6.77
N GLU A 214 14.37 -12.46 -7.55
CA GLU A 214 14.23 -12.00 -8.95
C GLU A 214 13.91 -13.08 -10.03
N GLU A 215 13.77 -14.35 -9.67
CA GLU A 215 13.60 -15.46 -10.62
C GLU A 215 12.35 -16.34 -10.41
N GLU A 216 11.48 -16.02 -9.44
CA GLU A 216 10.28 -16.83 -9.19
C GLU A 216 9.10 -16.43 -10.08
N GLU A 217 8.99 -17.10 -11.23
CA GLU A 217 7.85 -16.97 -12.16
C GLU A 217 6.54 -17.57 -11.61
N HIS A 218 6.59 -18.26 -10.47
CA HIS A 218 5.46 -19.04 -9.93
C HIS A 218 4.64 -18.30 -8.87
N LEU A 219 5.21 -17.30 -8.20
CA LEU A 219 4.45 -16.46 -7.28
C LEU A 219 3.64 -15.43 -8.10
N ALA A 220 2.32 -15.45 -7.94
CA ALA A 220 1.39 -14.58 -8.65
C ALA A 220 1.26 -13.19 -8.00
N GLY A 221 1.56 -13.11 -6.70
CA GLY A 221 1.53 -11.88 -5.90
C GLY A 221 1.49 -12.20 -4.41
N LEU A 222 1.46 -11.17 -3.55
CA LEU A 222 1.54 -11.39 -2.10
C LEU A 222 0.17 -11.71 -1.49
N ILE A 223 -0.86 -10.94 -1.82
CA ILE A 223 -2.18 -11.09 -1.21
C ILE A 223 -3.28 -11.09 -2.28
N LYS A 224 -4.14 -12.11 -2.26
CA LYS A 224 -5.38 -12.14 -3.01
C LYS A 224 -6.58 -12.05 -2.08
N VAL A 225 -7.51 -11.16 -2.38
CA VAL A 225 -8.77 -10.98 -1.65
C VAL A 225 -9.91 -11.32 -2.59
N ALA A 226 -10.67 -12.34 -2.25
CA ALA A 226 -11.84 -12.76 -3.00
C ALA A 226 -12.99 -11.75 -2.85
N ILE A 227 -13.98 -11.85 -3.73
CA ILE A 227 -15.26 -11.13 -3.61
C ILE A 227 -15.83 -11.35 -2.20
N GLU A 228 -16.31 -10.28 -1.55
CA GLU A 228 -16.79 -10.22 -0.15
C GLU A 228 -15.73 -10.37 0.94
N GLY A 229 -14.51 -10.80 0.60
CA GLY A 229 -13.39 -10.87 1.53
C GLY A 229 -12.94 -9.47 1.99
N ILE A 230 -12.50 -9.36 3.25
CA ILE A 230 -12.04 -8.09 3.83
C ILE A 230 -10.60 -8.24 4.28
N ALA A 231 -9.73 -7.30 3.90
CA ALA A 231 -8.35 -7.28 4.34
C ALA A 231 -7.89 -5.88 4.72
N ASN A 232 -7.36 -5.74 5.94
CA ASN A 232 -6.87 -4.48 6.50
C ASN A 232 -5.40 -4.61 6.91
N PHE A 233 -4.58 -3.68 6.44
CA PHE A 233 -3.13 -3.74 6.58
C PHE A 233 -2.60 -2.48 7.24
N THR A 234 -1.87 -2.60 8.35
CA THR A 234 -1.27 -1.45 9.04
C THR A 234 0.16 -1.73 9.48
N GLY A 235 1.10 -0.88 9.07
CA GLY A 235 2.50 -0.97 9.52
C GLY A 235 3.27 -2.15 8.93
N ASN A 236 2.77 -2.77 7.86
CA ASN A 236 3.46 -3.88 7.20
C ASN A 236 4.54 -3.37 6.24
N ASP A 237 5.49 -4.25 5.95
CA ASP A 237 6.61 -4.04 5.02
C ASP A 237 6.52 -5.09 3.92
N PHE A 238 6.15 -4.66 2.72
CA PHE A 238 5.95 -5.53 1.57
C PHE A 238 7.14 -5.46 0.62
N ARG A 239 7.68 -6.62 0.25
CA ARG A 239 8.90 -6.74 -0.53
C ARG A 239 8.75 -7.77 -1.63
N ASN A 240 9.42 -7.51 -2.76
CA ASN A 240 9.62 -8.48 -3.82
C ASN A 240 8.30 -9.09 -4.32
N ALA A 241 7.30 -8.25 -4.59
CA ALA A 241 6.04 -8.72 -5.17
C ALA A 241 6.28 -9.09 -6.65
N PRO A 242 6.17 -10.38 -7.03
CA PRO A 242 6.35 -10.78 -8.41
C PRO A 242 5.23 -10.21 -9.27
N LEU A 243 5.56 -9.91 -10.53
CA LEU A 243 4.68 -9.17 -11.45
C LEU A 243 4.31 -7.75 -11.00
N GLY A 244 4.90 -7.27 -9.89
CA GLY A 244 4.61 -5.97 -9.32
C GLY A 244 3.28 -5.89 -8.57
N ILE A 245 2.45 -6.95 -8.58
CA ILE A 245 1.12 -6.94 -7.95
C ILE A 245 1.24 -7.36 -6.49
N LEU A 246 0.96 -6.41 -5.61
CA LEU A 246 0.97 -6.67 -4.18
C LEU A 246 -0.35 -7.27 -3.68
N VAL A 247 -1.45 -6.57 -3.88
CA VAL A 247 -2.79 -6.97 -3.48
C VAL A 247 -3.67 -7.06 -4.71
N LEU A 248 -4.29 -8.21 -4.95
CA LEU A 248 -5.34 -8.36 -5.95
C LEU A 248 -6.69 -8.48 -5.27
N VAL A 249 -7.62 -7.59 -5.62
CA VAL A 249 -9.00 -7.63 -5.12
C VAL A 249 -9.91 -8.08 -6.25
N GLU A 250 -10.62 -9.19 -6.03
CA GLU A 250 -11.68 -9.64 -6.93
C GLU A 250 -12.96 -8.81 -6.69
N THR A 251 -13.62 -8.42 -7.78
CA THR A 251 -14.86 -7.62 -7.73
C THR A 251 -15.87 -8.11 -8.78
N GLU A 252 -17.17 -8.03 -8.46
CA GLU A 252 -18.27 -8.38 -9.39
C GLU A 252 -18.68 -7.21 -10.29
N GLU A 253 -18.38 -5.99 -9.87
CA GLU A 253 -18.76 -4.76 -10.57
C GLU A 253 -17.51 -3.89 -10.79
N ASP A 254 -17.57 -2.94 -11.74
CA ASP A 254 -16.56 -1.89 -11.94
C ASP A 254 -16.56 -0.92 -10.73
N TRP A 255 -16.25 -1.43 -9.53
CA TRP A 255 -16.17 -0.66 -8.30
C TRP A 255 -14.82 0.04 -8.23
N ASN A 256 -14.86 1.36 -8.43
CA ASN A 256 -13.70 2.26 -8.35
C ASN A 256 -13.49 2.87 -6.95
N GLU A 257 -14.21 2.43 -5.91
CA GLU A 257 -14.24 3.14 -4.61
C GLU A 257 -14.09 2.23 -3.39
N VAL A 258 -13.22 1.23 -3.43
CA VAL A 258 -12.69 0.70 -2.16
C VAL A 258 -11.70 1.75 -1.62
N ASP A 259 -11.77 2.09 -0.33
CA ASP A 259 -10.95 3.11 0.34
C ASP A 259 -9.47 2.67 0.45
N HIS A 260 -8.80 2.62 -0.71
CA HIS A 260 -7.42 2.16 -0.89
C HIS A 260 -6.39 3.06 -0.23
N ALA A 261 -6.82 4.25 0.19
CA ALA A 261 -5.99 5.18 0.92
C ALA A 261 -5.38 4.51 2.16
N ALA A 262 -6.09 3.57 2.81
CA ALA A 262 -5.57 2.87 3.98
C ALA A 262 -4.38 1.93 3.65
N ILE A 263 -4.50 1.09 2.62
CA ILE A 263 -3.42 0.15 2.22
C ILE A 263 -2.16 0.93 1.85
N LEU A 264 -2.30 1.99 1.06
CA LEU A 264 -1.17 2.77 0.57
C LEU A 264 -0.54 3.67 1.65
N LYS A 265 -1.33 4.25 2.54
CA LYS A 265 -0.87 5.26 3.49
C LYS A 265 -0.10 4.67 4.67
N TYR A 266 -0.43 3.44 5.08
CA TYR A 266 0.06 2.87 6.34
C TYR A 266 1.08 1.75 6.19
N ASN A 267 1.52 1.43 4.96
CA ASN A 267 2.45 0.34 4.71
C ASN A 267 3.69 0.83 3.94
N ARG A 268 4.78 0.05 3.99
CA ARG A 268 6.00 0.30 3.23
C ARG A 268 6.09 -0.69 2.08
N PHE A 269 6.57 -0.21 0.94
CA PHE A 269 6.68 -1.00 -0.29
C PHE A 269 8.11 -0.93 -0.83
N HIS A 270 8.67 -2.08 -1.15
CA HIS A 270 10.01 -2.22 -1.72
C HIS A 270 9.92 -3.13 -2.94
N GLN A 271 10.27 -2.59 -4.12
CA GLN A 271 10.19 -3.33 -5.39
C GLN A 271 8.77 -3.84 -5.67
N VAL A 272 7.80 -2.93 -5.60
CA VAL A 272 6.39 -3.16 -5.90
C VAL A 272 5.99 -2.11 -6.94
N ASP A 273 5.59 -2.55 -8.13
CA ASP A 273 5.19 -1.64 -9.21
C ASP A 273 3.72 -1.21 -9.06
N GLU A 274 2.85 -2.15 -8.63
CA GLU A 274 1.40 -1.97 -8.49
C GLU A 274 0.93 -2.45 -7.09
N PRO A 275 0.85 -1.54 -6.10
CA PRO A 275 0.47 -1.93 -4.74
C PRO A 275 -0.96 -2.49 -4.62
N VAL A 276 -1.85 -2.16 -5.55
CA VAL A 276 -3.18 -2.78 -5.61
C VAL A 276 -3.63 -2.92 -7.06
N ALA A 277 -4.09 -4.10 -7.44
CA ALA A 277 -4.73 -4.40 -8.70
C ALA A 277 -6.15 -4.96 -8.46
N TYR A 278 -6.97 -4.93 -9.50
CA TYR A 278 -8.33 -5.47 -9.46
C TYR A 278 -8.55 -6.48 -10.58
N GLU A 279 -9.26 -7.55 -10.25
CA GLU A 279 -9.70 -8.55 -11.22
C GLU A 279 -11.23 -8.59 -11.22
N LEU A 280 -11.83 -8.30 -12.38
CA LEU A 280 -13.27 -8.46 -12.57
C LEU A 280 -13.58 -9.94 -12.77
N VAL A 281 -14.30 -10.54 -11.84
CA VAL A 281 -14.70 -11.95 -11.92
C VAL A 281 -16.15 -12.02 -12.44
N PRO A 282 -16.39 -12.72 -13.57
CA PRO A 282 -17.70 -12.75 -14.24
C PRO A 282 -18.74 -13.67 -13.61
#